data_AF-A0A371LDT3-F1
#
_entry.id   AF-A0A371LDT3-F1
#
_cell.length_a   1.000
_cell.length_b   1.000
_cell.length_c   1.000
_cell.angle_alpha   90.00
_cell.angle_beta   90.00
_cell.angle_gamma   90.00
#
_symmetry.space_group_name_H-M   'P 1'
#
loop_
_entity.id
_entity.type
_entity.pdbx_description
1 polymer ?
#
loop_
_entity_poly.entity_id
_entity_poly.type
_entity_poly.pdbx_seq_one_letter_code
_entity_poly.pdbx_strand_id
1 'polypeptide(L)'
;MSRDVAQSKSRAVADGRGAEERHPEDVRFGERARALAAEAREARESFDPPPPSAADQRALECARDGVGPAVSLYVSARTGDRQVSFTGEEFELLHRAMNDWLDMYARCYGVDLDADFTVREAAEVLLRTHDVLDTAQLLTCVPERR
;
A
#
# COMPACT_ATOMS: atom_id res chain seq x y z
N MET A 1 61.15 -21.96 -35.03
CA MET A 1 60.91 -20.73 -34.24
C MET A 1 59.48 -20.29 -34.54
N SER A 2 58.54 -20.78 -33.72
CA SER A 2 57.67 -19.96 -32.83
C SER A 2 56.57 -19.24 -33.61
N ARG A 3 55.32 -19.76 -33.63
CA ARG A 3 54.17 -19.36 -32.78
C ARG A 3 53.95 -17.83 -32.85
N ASP A 4 52.80 -17.34 -33.32
CA ASP A 4 51.57 -17.43 -32.54
C ASP A 4 50.27 -17.40 -33.36
N VAL A 5 49.36 -18.27 -32.93
CA VAL A 5 47.92 -18.25 -33.16
C VAL A 5 47.31 -17.53 -31.95
N ALA A 6 46.60 -16.42 -32.15
CA ALA A 6 45.59 -15.93 -31.21
C ALA A 6 44.66 -14.95 -31.95
N GLN A 7 43.52 -15.41 -32.43
CA GLN A 7 42.25 -15.50 -31.69
C GLN A 7 41.50 -14.15 -31.71
N SER A 8 40.46 -14.15 -32.55
CA SER A 8 39.30 -13.27 -32.53
C SER A 8 38.89 -12.90 -31.11
N LYS A 9 38.78 -11.61 -30.83
CA LYS A 9 37.92 -11.11 -29.75
C LYS A 9 36.88 -10.20 -30.36
N SER A 10 35.73 -10.83 -30.65
CA SER A 10 34.44 -10.17 -30.74
C SER A 10 34.32 -9.22 -29.55
N ARG A 11 34.26 -7.93 -29.86
CA ARG A 11 34.02 -6.89 -28.87
C ARG A 11 32.58 -7.04 -28.44
N ALA A 12 32.38 -7.74 -27.33
CA ALA A 12 31.09 -7.85 -26.67
C ALA A 12 30.55 -6.44 -26.49
N VAL A 13 29.37 -6.20 -27.06
CA VAL A 13 28.53 -5.07 -26.72
C VAL A 13 28.21 -5.27 -25.24
N ALA A 14 28.87 -4.50 -24.38
CA ALA A 14 28.41 -4.34 -23.02
C ALA A 14 27.05 -3.64 -23.12
N ASP A 15 25.97 -4.41 -23.02
CA ASP A 15 24.62 -3.88 -22.78
C ASP A 15 24.65 -3.27 -21.38
N GLY A 16 25.18 -2.04 -21.31
CA GLY A 16 25.20 -1.18 -20.13
C GLY A 16 23.82 -0.60 -19.86
N ARG A 17 22.78 -1.44 -19.90
CA ARG A 17 21.52 -1.14 -19.23
C ARG A 17 21.69 -1.51 -17.77
N GLY A 18 22.47 -0.68 -17.07
CA GLY A 18 22.39 -0.62 -15.62
C GLY A 18 20.91 -0.46 -15.28
N ALA A 19 20.43 -1.24 -14.31
CA ALA A 19 19.17 -0.94 -13.67
C ALA A 19 19.20 0.55 -13.34
N GLU A 20 18.35 1.35 -14.00
CA GLU A 20 18.26 2.77 -13.69
C GLU A 20 18.07 2.85 -12.18
N GLU A 21 19.03 3.47 -11.50
CA GLU A 21 18.96 3.67 -10.07
C GLU A 21 17.65 4.41 -9.81
N ARG A 22 16.70 3.73 -9.16
CA ARG A 22 15.33 4.25 -9.00
C ARG A 22 15.42 5.64 -8.39
N HIS A 23 14.50 6.53 -8.77
CA HIS A 23 14.52 7.88 -8.25
C HIS A 23 14.42 7.86 -6.71
N PRO A 24 15.13 8.74 -5.98
CA PRO A 24 15.10 8.72 -4.52
C PRO A 24 13.69 8.82 -3.93
N GLU A 25 12.76 9.53 -4.59
CA GLU A 25 11.36 9.56 -4.17
C GLU A 25 10.66 8.22 -4.38
N ASP A 26 10.89 7.55 -5.50
CA ASP A 26 10.32 6.21 -5.75
C ASP A 26 10.78 5.22 -4.67
N VAL A 27 12.05 5.30 -4.27
CA VAL A 27 12.61 4.52 -3.16
C VAL A 27 11.93 4.87 -1.84
N ARG A 28 11.83 6.15 -1.47
CA ARG A 28 11.22 6.61 -0.22
C ARG A 28 9.76 6.20 -0.08
N PHE A 29 8.97 6.34 -1.15
CA PHE A 29 7.57 5.91 -1.17
C PHE A 29 7.45 4.40 -1.04
N GLY A 30 8.32 3.65 -1.73
CA GLY A 30 8.40 2.19 -1.59
C GLY A 30 8.77 1.73 -0.18
N GLU A 31 9.71 2.40 0.49
CA GLU A 31 10.03 2.14 1.90
C GLU A 31 8.84 2.42 2.82
N ARG A 32 8.11 3.52 2.56
CA ARG A 32 6.90 3.82 3.34
C ARG A 32 5.80 2.78 3.13
N ALA A 33 5.60 2.28 1.90
CA ALA A 33 4.65 1.20 1.62
C ALA A 33 5.00 -0.08 2.39
N ARG A 34 6.28 -0.46 2.43
CA ARG A 34 6.77 -1.60 3.23
C ARG A 34 6.52 -1.42 4.73
N ALA A 35 6.79 -0.22 5.25
CA ALA A 35 6.54 0.10 6.66
C ALA A 35 5.05 -0.04 7.00
N LEU A 36 4.16 0.54 6.19
CA LEU A 36 2.71 0.44 6.39
C LEU A 36 2.22 -1.01 6.35
N ALA A 37 2.76 -1.83 5.45
CA ALA A 37 2.41 -3.26 5.38
C ALA A 37 2.90 -4.04 6.61
N ALA A 38 4.07 -3.71 7.14
CA ALA A 38 4.56 -4.31 8.38
C ALA A 38 3.70 -3.90 9.60
N GLU A 39 3.37 -2.60 9.70
CA GLU A 39 2.49 -2.05 10.74
C GLU A 39 1.09 -2.72 10.69
N ALA A 40 0.50 -2.83 9.51
CA ALA A 40 -0.82 -3.46 9.31
C ALA A 40 -0.79 -4.94 9.71
N ARG A 41 0.26 -5.67 9.33
CA ARG A 41 0.43 -7.07 9.69
C ARG A 41 0.55 -7.27 11.20
N GLU A 42 1.40 -6.49 11.87
CA GLU A 42 1.59 -6.58 13.33
C GLU A 42 0.29 -6.24 14.07
N ALA A 43 -0.41 -5.19 13.63
CA ALA A 43 -1.70 -4.82 14.16
C ALA A 43 -2.72 -5.96 13.99
N ARG A 44 -2.81 -6.57 12.80
CA ARG A 44 -3.71 -7.68 12.50
C ARG A 44 -3.41 -8.91 13.36
N GLU A 45 -2.13 -9.27 13.53
CA GLU A 45 -1.69 -10.41 14.34
C GLU A 45 -2.03 -10.23 15.82
N SER A 46 -2.06 -9.00 16.32
CA SER A 46 -2.40 -8.65 17.70
C SER A 46 -3.84 -8.18 17.91
N PHE A 47 -4.66 -8.16 16.85
CA PHE A 47 -5.97 -7.53 16.88
C PHE A 47 -7.01 -8.37 17.65
N ASP A 48 -7.50 -7.78 18.74
CA ASP A 48 -8.67 -8.26 19.47
C ASP A 48 -9.87 -7.32 19.21
N PRO A 49 -11.00 -7.84 18.69
CA PRO A 49 -12.19 -7.03 18.47
C PRO A 49 -12.70 -6.37 19.76
N PRO A 50 -13.06 -5.06 19.71
CA PRO A 50 -13.59 -4.35 20.86
C PRO A 50 -15.00 -4.86 21.24
N PRO A 51 -15.45 -4.62 22.49
CA PRO A 51 -16.86 -4.76 22.82
C PRO A 51 -17.72 -3.72 22.07
N PRO A 52 -19.03 -3.95 21.88
CA PRO A 52 -19.90 -3.05 21.10
C PRO A 52 -19.88 -1.58 21.54
N SER A 53 -19.67 -1.31 22.83
CA SER A 53 -19.60 0.06 23.38
C SER A 53 -18.37 0.85 22.94
N ALA A 54 -17.34 0.17 22.42
CA ALA A 54 -16.09 0.77 21.95
C ALA A 54 -15.84 0.55 20.44
N ALA A 55 -16.82 -0.04 19.74
CA ALA A 55 -16.71 -0.38 18.32
C ALA A 55 -16.41 0.85 17.45
N ASP A 56 -17.19 1.93 17.60
CA ASP A 56 -17.02 3.14 16.79
C ASP A 56 -15.66 3.82 17.00
N GLN A 57 -15.21 3.90 18.24
CA GLN A 57 -13.92 4.51 18.56
C GLN A 57 -12.78 3.68 17.97
N ARG A 58 -12.83 2.35 18.10
CA ARG A 58 -11.80 1.48 17.56
C ARG A 58 -11.81 1.44 16.03
N ALA A 59 -12.99 1.48 15.42
CA ALA A 59 -13.16 1.56 13.98
C ALA A 59 -12.60 2.89 13.43
N LEU A 60 -12.84 4.00 14.12
CA LEU A 60 -12.23 5.29 13.78
C LEU A 60 -10.70 5.23 13.84
N GLU A 61 -10.11 4.57 14.83
CA GLU A 61 -8.66 4.36 14.90
C GLU A 61 -8.16 3.52 13.71
N CYS A 62 -8.82 2.41 13.38
CA CYS A 62 -8.45 1.61 12.20
C CYS A 62 -8.52 2.43 10.90
N ALA A 63 -9.58 3.22 10.71
CA ALA A 63 -9.73 4.06 9.53
C ALA A 63 -8.68 5.18 9.50
N ARG A 64 -8.50 5.90 10.59
CA ARG A 64 -7.62 7.07 10.67
C ARG A 64 -6.14 6.71 10.65
N ASP A 65 -5.74 5.71 11.44
CA ASP A 65 -4.34 5.38 11.69
C ASP A 65 -3.84 4.28 10.75
N GLY A 66 -4.75 3.54 10.10
CA GLY A 66 -4.44 2.47 9.16
C GLY A 66 -4.76 2.81 7.70
N VAL A 67 -6.06 2.92 7.39
CA VAL A 67 -6.54 3.18 6.01
C VAL A 67 -6.04 4.53 5.50
N GLY A 68 -6.14 5.57 6.33
CA GLY A 68 -5.75 6.94 5.99
C GLY A 68 -4.31 7.05 5.47
N PRO A 69 -3.29 6.59 6.22
CA PRO A 69 -1.91 6.60 5.78
C PRO A 69 -1.65 5.83 4.47
N ALA A 70 -2.29 4.68 4.27
CA ALA A 70 -2.15 3.90 3.03
C ALA A 70 -2.71 4.64 1.81
N VAL A 71 -3.94 5.17 1.93
CA VAL A 71 -4.59 5.92 0.84
C VAL A 71 -3.86 7.25 0.59
N SER A 72 -3.46 7.95 1.65
CA SER A 72 -2.72 9.22 1.56
C SER A 72 -1.36 9.05 0.86
N LEU A 73 -0.66 7.94 1.11
CA LEU A 73 0.59 7.63 0.40
C LEU A 73 0.34 7.48 -1.10
N TYR A 74 -0.72 6.75 -1.49
CA TYR A 74 -1.10 6.60 -2.90
C TYR A 74 -1.48 7.94 -3.54
N VAL A 75 -2.30 8.76 -2.88
CA VAL A 75 -2.69 10.08 -3.39
C VAL A 75 -1.46 10.95 -3.59
N SER A 76 -0.59 11.05 -2.57
CA SER A 76 0.64 11.84 -2.63
C SER A 76 1.56 11.40 -3.77
N ALA A 77 1.66 10.10 -4.01
CA ALA A 77 2.42 9.53 -5.13
C ALA A 77 1.89 9.93 -6.51
N ARG A 78 0.60 10.30 -6.62
CA ARG A 78 -0.05 10.66 -7.88
C ARG A 78 -0.28 12.15 -8.08
N THR A 79 -0.31 12.93 -7.00
CA THR A 79 -0.61 14.36 -7.03
C THR A 79 0.60 15.25 -6.71
N GLY A 80 1.76 14.68 -6.38
CA GLY A 80 3.00 15.44 -6.19
C GLY A 80 3.51 16.07 -7.49
N ASP A 81 4.56 16.89 -7.39
CA ASP A 81 5.23 17.53 -8.53
C ASP A 81 5.73 16.52 -9.58
N ARG A 82 5.98 15.29 -9.12
CA ARG A 82 6.34 14.13 -9.94
C ARG A 82 5.43 12.96 -9.58
N GLN A 83 5.05 12.18 -10.60
CA GLN A 83 4.41 10.88 -10.40
C GLN A 83 5.43 9.84 -9.97
N VAL A 84 5.18 9.25 -8.81
CA VAL A 84 6.01 8.20 -8.22
C VAL A 84 5.75 6.86 -8.91
N SER A 85 6.82 6.12 -9.20
CA SER A 85 6.78 4.79 -9.78
C SER A 85 7.01 3.71 -8.72
N PHE A 86 5.92 3.11 -8.22
CA PHE A 86 6.00 1.91 -7.38
C PHE A 86 6.43 0.69 -8.20
N THR A 87 7.20 -0.21 -7.60
CA THR A 87 7.29 -1.58 -8.15
C THR A 87 5.98 -2.31 -7.94
N GLY A 88 5.76 -3.42 -8.66
CA GLY A 88 4.60 -4.28 -8.44
C GLY A 88 4.48 -4.74 -6.99
N GLU A 89 5.60 -5.16 -6.38
CA GLU A 89 5.64 -5.56 -4.97
C GLU A 89 5.26 -4.42 -4.02
N GLU A 90 5.79 -3.21 -4.23
CA GLU A 90 5.47 -2.06 -3.36
C GLU A 90 3.99 -1.65 -3.46
N PHE A 91 3.41 -1.78 -4.66
CA PHE A 91 1.99 -1.51 -4.87
C PHE A 91 1.11 -2.57 -4.19
N GLU A 92 1.43 -3.86 -4.35
CA GLU A 92 0.75 -4.96 -3.66
C GLU A 92 0.83 -4.85 -2.13
N LEU A 93 1.97 -4.41 -1.60
CA LEU A 93 2.11 -4.17 -0.16
C LEU A 93 1.16 -3.05 0.31
N LEU A 94 0.99 -1.99 -0.49
CA LEU A 94 0.07 -0.92 -0.16
C LEU A 94 -1.40 -1.38 -0.19
N HIS A 95 -1.76 -2.20 -1.18
CA HIS A 95 -3.06 -2.86 -1.25
C HIS A 95 -3.33 -3.71 -0.01
N ARG A 96 -2.38 -4.60 0.32
CA ARG A 96 -2.53 -5.49 1.48
C ARG A 96 -2.64 -4.70 2.78
N ALA A 97 -1.78 -3.70 2.99
CA ALA A 97 -1.80 -2.88 4.20
C ALA A 97 -3.17 -2.23 4.40
N MET A 98 -3.74 -1.64 3.33
CA MET A 98 -5.05 -1.00 3.40
C MET A 98 -6.16 -2.01 3.71
N ASN A 99 -6.17 -3.16 3.04
CA ASN A 99 -7.21 -4.18 3.23
C ASN A 99 -7.12 -4.85 4.62
N ASP A 100 -5.92 -5.12 5.15
CA ASP A 100 -5.75 -5.61 6.52
C ASP A 100 -6.39 -4.66 7.55
N TRP A 101 -6.27 -3.34 7.33
CA TRP A 101 -6.95 -2.34 8.16
C TRP A 101 -8.46 -2.28 7.96
N LEU A 102 -8.96 -2.50 6.74
CA LEU A 102 -10.40 -2.58 6.46
C LEU A 102 -11.04 -3.84 7.07
N ASP A 103 -10.33 -4.96 7.09
CA ASP A 103 -10.78 -6.18 7.79
C ASP A 103 -10.90 -5.91 9.29
N MET A 104 -9.88 -5.30 9.90
CA MET A 104 -9.92 -4.92 11.31
C MET A 104 -11.02 -3.90 11.62
N TYR A 105 -11.25 -2.94 10.72
CA TYR A 105 -12.36 -2.01 10.79
C TYR A 105 -13.72 -2.73 10.80
N ALA A 106 -13.96 -3.65 9.87
CA ALA A 106 -15.20 -4.44 9.83
C ALA A 106 -15.37 -5.32 11.07
N ARG A 107 -14.27 -5.92 11.56
CA ARG A 107 -14.25 -6.73 12.79
C ARG A 107 -14.61 -5.94 14.04
N CYS A 108 -14.43 -4.61 14.06
CA CYS A 108 -14.92 -3.77 15.16
C CYS A 108 -16.45 -3.85 15.33
N TYR A 109 -17.16 -4.14 14.24
CA TYR A 109 -18.60 -4.28 14.20
C TYR A 109 -19.06 -5.74 14.18
N GLY A 110 -18.16 -6.69 14.44
CA GLY A 110 -18.46 -8.12 14.43
C GLY A 110 -18.63 -8.73 13.03
N VAL A 111 -18.19 -8.02 11.98
CA VAL A 111 -18.20 -8.52 10.60
C VAL A 111 -16.83 -9.08 10.25
N ASP A 112 -16.80 -10.34 9.83
CA ASP A 112 -15.61 -10.93 9.21
C ASP A 112 -15.66 -10.61 7.71
N LEU A 113 -14.75 -9.73 7.30
CA LEU A 113 -14.61 -9.28 5.92
C LEU A 113 -13.30 -9.84 5.37
N ASP A 114 -13.32 -10.25 4.11
CA ASP A 114 -12.13 -10.54 3.31
C ASP A 114 -11.98 -9.39 2.31
N ALA A 115 -11.40 -8.28 2.75
CA ALA A 115 -11.33 -7.05 1.96
C ALA A 115 -10.37 -7.22 0.78
N ASP A 116 -10.86 -6.93 -0.43
CA ASP A 116 -10.09 -6.95 -1.66
C ASP A 116 -10.38 -5.69 -2.49
N PHE A 117 -10.02 -4.53 -1.94
CA PHE A 117 -10.16 -3.24 -2.59
C PHE A 117 -8.83 -2.73 -3.11
N THR A 118 -8.90 -1.99 -4.21
CA THR A 118 -7.73 -1.27 -4.72
C THR A 118 -7.49 0.01 -3.93
N VAL A 119 -6.23 0.36 -3.67
CA VAL A 119 -5.88 1.67 -3.06
C VAL A 119 -6.33 2.84 -3.93
N ARG A 120 -6.51 2.60 -5.24
CA ARG A 120 -7.10 3.54 -6.17
C ARG A 120 -8.59 3.76 -5.88
N GLU A 121 -9.39 2.70 -5.76
CA GLU A 121 -10.82 2.83 -5.43
C GLU A 121 -10.99 3.58 -4.11
N ALA A 122 -10.20 3.24 -3.09
CA ALA A 122 -10.24 3.94 -1.82
C ALA A 122 -9.87 5.43 -1.95
N ALA A 123 -8.88 5.78 -2.77
CA ALA A 123 -8.53 7.17 -3.05
C ALA A 123 -9.65 7.91 -3.79
N GLU A 124 -10.32 7.27 -4.76
CA GLU A 124 -11.44 7.87 -5.48
C GLU A 124 -12.64 8.16 -4.56
N VAL A 125 -12.91 7.26 -3.60
CA VAL A 125 -13.92 7.48 -2.57
C VAL A 125 -13.49 8.59 -1.61
N LEU A 126 -12.23 8.57 -1.13
CA LEU A 126 -11.71 9.60 -0.22
C LEU A 126 -11.76 11.00 -0.83
N LEU A 127 -11.44 11.16 -2.11
CA LEU A 127 -11.52 12.44 -2.81
C LEU A 127 -12.98 12.94 -2.96
N ARG A 128 -13.96 12.03 -2.89
CA ARG A 128 -15.38 12.38 -2.91
C ARG A 128 -15.89 12.77 -1.53
N THR A 129 -15.52 12.01 -0.50
CA THR A 129 -16.02 12.21 0.87
C THR A 129 -15.24 13.26 1.64
N HIS A 130 -13.93 13.41 1.36
CA HIS A 130 -12.95 14.11 2.19
C HIS A 130 -12.89 13.60 3.64
N ASP A 131 -13.37 12.38 3.86
CA ASP A 131 -13.46 11.73 5.17
C ASP A 131 -13.09 10.24 5.03
N VAL A 132 -12.09 9.82 5.82
CA VAL A 132 -11.54 8.46 5.79
C VAL A 132 -12.45 7.45 6.47
N LEU A 133 -13.22 7.86 7.48
CA LEU A 133 -14.20 7.00 8.13
C LEU A 133 -15.35 6.73 7.17
N ASP A 134 -15.87 7.77 6.49
CA ASP A 134 -16.87 7.58 5.43
C ASP A 134 -16.32 6.73 4.28
N THR A 135 -15.03 6.86 3.96
CA THR A 135 -14.37 6.02 2.94
C THR A 135 -14.40 4.55 3.35
N ALA A 136 -14.00 4.24 4.58
CA ALA A 136 -14.02 2.87 5.11
C ALA A 136 -15.45 2.31 5.15
N GLN A 137 -16.44 3.10 5.61
CA GLN A 137 -17.83 2.68 5.63
C GLN A 137 -18.39 2.43 4.23
N LEU A 138 -18.07 3.28 3.25
CA LEU A 138 -18.56 3.14 1.88
C LEU A 138 -17.95 1.94 1.16
N LEU A 139 -16.67 1.62 1.40
CA LEU A 139 -16.03 0.45 0.83
C LEU A 139 -16.57 -0.83 1.46
N THR A 140 -16.66 -0.87 2.79
CA THR A 140 -17.03 -2.10 3.52
C THR A 140 -18.52 -2.32 3.64
N CYS A 141 -19.34 -1.27 3.45
CA CYS A 141 -20.76 -1.22 3.81
C CYS A 141 -21.03 -1.45 5.31
N VAL A 142 -20.02 -1.26 6.17
CA VAL A 142 -20.10 -1.49 7.62
C VAL A 142 -19.74 -0.19 8.36
N PRO A 143 -20.48 0.20 9.41
CA PRO A 143 -21.80 -0.31 9.77
C PRO A 143 -22.84 0.07 8.69
N GLU A 144 -23.99 -0.58 8.68
CA GLU A 144 -25.09 -0.22 7.79
C GLU A 144 -25.44 1.26 7.92
N ARG A 145 -25.60 1.94 6.78
CA ARG A 145 -25.96 3.36 6.74
C ARG A 145 -27.44 3.50 7.07
N ARG A 146 -27.76 4.35 8.05
CA ARG A 146 -29.14 4.73 8.41
C ARG A 146 -29.68 5.84 7.52
#